data_AF-A0A970B4A9-F1
#
_entry.id   AF-A0A970B4A9-F1
#
_cell.length_a   1.000
_cell.length_b   1.000
_cell.length_c   1.000
_cell.angle_alpha   90.00
_cell.angle_beta   90.00
_cell.angle_gamma   90.00
#
_symmetry.space_group_name_H-M   'P 1'
#
loop_
_entity.id
_entity.type
_entity.pdbx_description
1 polymer ?
#
loop_
_entity_poly.entity_id
_entity_poly.type
_entity_poly.pdbx_seq_one_letter_code
_entity_poly.pdbx_strand_id
1 'polypeptide(L)'
;MDITEFVERSIGCWRSQRSAHHLAFSHFEAVESTIDIAALSIDNQEVIDLCKSYDIDPKAADSPFRMTWEGLSDWDDKEIKGTCILVPVPDLTQPNRGKLLRDQGYAEEIAAAGDYHLTEDDTFVLVTSYDRAAAEEKIWFVNPNVRCRVSLIKTSAGSGVVTASFSSEIRQEVKS
;
A
#
# COMPACT_ATOMS: atom_id res chain seq x y z
N MET A 1 -8.58 -11.87 10.44
CA MET A 1 -7.25 -11.22 10.43
C MET A 1 -7.38 -9.82 11.00
N ASP A 2 -6.44 -9.40 11.85
CA ASP A 2 -6.29 -8.01 12.28
C ASP A 2 -5.13 -7.33 11.53
N ILE A 3 -4.90 -6.04 11.80
CA ILE A 3 -3.89 -5.26 11.09
C ILE A 3 -2.47 -5.74 11.42
N THR A 4 -2.21 -6.14 12.67
CA THR A 4 -0.93 -6.71 13.10
C THR A 4 -0.63 -7.96 12.28
N GLU A 5 -1.56 -8.91 12.23
CA GLU A 5 -1.41 -10.16 11.48
C GLU A 5 -1.27 -9.92 9.96
N PHE A 6 -2.02 -8.96 9.40
CA PHE A 6 -1.91 -8.59 7.98
C PHE A 6 -0.51 -8.05 7.65
N VAL A 7 0.05 -7.18 8.50
CA VAL A 7 1.40 -6.63 8.32
C VAL A 7 2.45 -7.72 8.51
N GLU A 8 2.35 -8.55 9.54
CA GLU A 8 3.26 -9.67 9.79
C GLU A 8 3.33 -10.62 8.59
N ARG A 9 2.19 -10.98 8.01
CA ARG A 9 2.13 -11.80 6.80
C ARG A 9 2.71 -11.07 5.59
N SER A 10 2.70 -9.74 5.56
CA SER A 10 3.24 -8.93 4.47
C SER A 10 4.76 -8.77 4.52
N ILE A 11 5.39 -8.88 5.69
CA ILE A 11 6.85 -8.75 5.84
C ILE A 11 7.57 -9.77 4.95
N GLY A 12 8.59 -9.32 4.24
CA GLY A 12 9.43 -10.13 3.35
C GLY A 12 9.64 -9.51 1.97
N CYS A 13 10.34 -10.26 1.12
CA CYS A 13 10.62 -9.88 -0.26
C CYS A 13 9.63 -10.56 -1.22
N TRP A 14 9.12 -9.80 -2.19
CA TRP A 14 8.07 -10.20 -3.12
C TRP A 14 8.46 -9.85 -4.55
N ARG A 15 8.25 -10.78 -5.48
CA ARG A 15 8.23 -10.45 -6.90
C ARG A 15 6.80 -10.14 -7.31
N SER A 16 6.57 -8.95 -7.84
CA SER A 16 5.26 -8.43 -8.24
C SER A 16 5.19 -8.32 -9.76
N GLN A 17 4.09 -8.81 -10.32
CA GLN A 17 3.68 -8.56 -11.70
C GLN A 17 2.39 -7.77 -11.65
N ARG A 18 2.41 -6.54 -12.19
CA ARG A 18 1.29 -5.61 -12.22
C ARG A 18 0.84 -5.39 -13.66
N SER A 19 -0.45 -5.48 -13.89
CA SER A 19 -1.12 -5.08 -15.13
C SER A 19 -1.99 -3.87 -14.86
N ALA A 20 -1.76 -2.77 -15.55
CA ALA A 20 -2.49 -1.52 -15.40
C ALA A 20 -3.22 -1.14 -16.70
N HIS A 21 -4.50 -0.86 -16.57
CA HIS A 21 -5.37 -0.35 -17.62
C HIS A 21 -5.56 1.14 -17.42
N HIS A 22 -4.94 1.94 -18.27
CA HIS A 22 -5.09 3.39 -18.31
C HIS A 22 -6.30 3.75 -19.18
N LEU A 23 -7.46 3.88 -18.54
CA LEU A 23 -8.76 3.98 -19.21
C LEU A 23 -8.89 5.27 -20.02
N ALA A 24 -8.27 6.36 -19.56
CA ALA A 24 -8.26 7.63 -20.30
C ALA A 24 -7.54 7.54 -21.66
N PHE A 25 -6.58 6.62 -21.79
CA PHE A 25 -5.74 6.47 -22.97
C PHE A 25 -5.97 5.15 -23.72
N SER A 26 -6.86 4.28 -23.22
CA SER A 26 -7.04 2.91 -23.71
C SER A 26 -5.71 2.15 -23.83
N HIS A 27 -4.83 2.35 -22.85
CA HIS A 27 -3.50 1.79 -22.85
C HIS A 27 -3.35 0.72 -21.76
N PHE A 28 -2.56 -0.31 -22.07
CA PHE A 28 -2.22 -1.39 -21.16
C PHE A 28 -0.73 -1.32 -20.86
N GLU A 29 -0.38 -1.35 -19.57
CA GLU A 29 0.98 -1.33 -19.08
C GLU A 29 1.22 -2.56 -18.19
N ALA A 30 2.31 -3.29 -18.46
CA ALA A 30 2.81 -4.34 -17.61
C ALA A 30 4.06 -3.87 -16.87
N VAL A 31 4.07 -4.06 -15.54
CA VAL A 31 5.20 -3.69 -14.68
C VAL A 31 5.64 -4.89 -13.87
N GLU A 32 6.92 -5.25 -13.98
CA GLU A 32 7.58 -6.22 -13.12
C GLU A 32 8.40 -5.50 -12.06
N SER A 33 8.24 -5.88 -10.79
CA SER A 33 8.97 -5.25 -9.69
C SER A 33 9.36 -6.24 -8.60
N THR A 34 10.40 -5.89 -7.85
CA THR A 34 10.71 -6.48 -6.56
C THR A 34 10.26 -5.51 -5.48
N ILE A 35 9.55 -6.02 -4.47
CA ILE A 35 9.04 -5.26 -3.34
C ILE A 35 9.62 -5.87 -2.06
N ASP A 36 10.33 -5.08 -1.29
CA ASP A 36 10.80 -5.42 0.04
C ASP A 36 9.92 -4.75 1.09
N ILE A 37 9.47 -5.54 2.07
CA ILE A 37 8.64 -5.08 3.17
C ILE A 37 9.33 -5.44 4.48
N ALA A 38 9.78 -4.42 5.21
CA ALA A 38 10.53 -4.58 6.44
C ALA A 38 9.78 -3.94 7.62
N ALA A 39 9.68 -4.64 8.74
CA ALA A 39 9.07 -4.10 9.95
C ALA A 39 9.93 -2.95 10.50
N LEU A 40 9.27 -1.94 11.06
CA LEU A 40 9.91 -0.83 11.76
C LEU A 40 9.46 -0.84 13.23
N SER A 41 10.37 -0.47 14.13
CA SER A 41 10.00 -0.25 15.53
C SER A 41 9.11 0.99 15.67
N ILE A 42 8.19 0.97 16.63
CA ILE A 42 7.42 2.15 17.02
C ILE A 42 8.31 3.28 17.55
N ASP A 43 9.49 2.92 18.08
CA ASP A 43 10.51 3.86 18.55
C ASP A 43 11.42 4.38 17.42
N ASN A 44 11.20 3.96 16.18
CA ASN A 44 11.96 4.46 15.04
C ASN A 44 11.66 5.96 14.84
N GLN A 45 12.71 6.76 14.68
CA GLN A 45 12.59 8.21 14.56
C GLN A 45 11.70 8.65 13.38
N GLU A 46 11.79 7.97 12.23
CA GLU A 46 10.98 8.29 11.06
C GLU A 46 9.49 7.96 11.28
N VAL A 47 9.18 6.90 12.05
CA VAL A 47 7.81 6.57 12.46
C VAL A 47 7.27 7.64 13.40
N ILE A 48 8.07 8.04 14.40
CA ILE A 48 7.70 9.09 15.36
C ILE A 48 7.43 10.42 14.65
N ASP A 49 8.31 10.81 13.72
CA ASP A 49 8.19 12.07 12.99
C ASP A 49 7.00 12.05 12.03
N LEU A 50 6.73 10.90 11.39
CA LEU A 50 5.53 10.72 10.58
C LEU A 50 4.26 10.86 11.42
N CYS A 51 4.14 10.17 12.55
CA CYS A 51 3.00 10.32 13.45
C CYS A 51 2.77 11.78 13.87
N LYS A 52 3.84 12.48 14.26
CA LYS A 52 3.76 13.91 14.62
C LYS A 52 3.32 14.80 13.47
N SER A 53 3.76 14.52 12.23
CA SER A 53 3.35 15.30 11.06
C SER A 53 1.84 15.21 10.78
N TYR A 54 1.20 14.14 11.25
CA TYR A 54 -0.25 13.92 11.20
C TYR A 54 -0.98 14.27 12.51
N ASP A 55 -0.30 14.88 13.49
CA ASP A 55 -0.83 15.19 14.82
C ASP A 55 -1.38 13.96 15.56
N ILE A 56 -0.70 12.82 15.43
CA ILE A 56 -1.04 11.54 16.07
C ILE A 56 0.03 11.19 17.11
N ASP A 57 -0.42 10.72 18.30
CA ASP A 57 0.48 10.16 19.31
C ASP A 57 1.19 8.91 18.73
N PRO A 58 2.53 8.88 18.66
CA PRO A 58 3.26 7.71 18.17
C PRO A 58 2.89 6.40 18.87
N LYS A 59 2.39 6.45 20.11
CA LYS A 59 1.92 5.25 20.85
C LYS A 59 0.63 4.65 20.31
N ALA A 60 -0.10 5.37 19.47
CA ALA A 60 -1.30 4.87 18.79
C ALA A 60 -0.95 4.06 17.52
N ALA A 61 0.30 4.08 17.08
CA ALA A 61 0.75 3.29 15.95
C ALA A 61 0.78 1.79 16.28
N ASP A 62 0.49 0.96 15.29
CA ASP A 62 0.62 -0.49 15.36
C ASP A 62 1.34 -1.02 14.13
N SER A 63 2.25 -1.96 14.34
CA SER A 63 3.04 -2.64 13.30
C SER A 63 3.53 -1.72 12.16
N PRO A 64 4.32 -0.65 12.45
CA PRO A 64 4.91 0.18 11.40
C PRO A 64 5.80 -0.64 10.46
N PHE A 65 5.85 -0.27 9.18
CA PHE A 65 6.69 -0.97 8.21
C PHE A 65 7.17 -0.03 7.10
N ARG A 66 8.30 -0.40 6.50
CA ARG A 66 8.85 0.22 5.30
C ARG A 66 8.56 -0.66 4.11
N MET A 67 8.13 -0.04 3.02
CA MET A 67 8.04 -0.67 1.71
C MET A 67 9.08 -0.03 0.80
N THR A 68 9.87 -0.84 0.09
CA THR A 68 10.81 -0.39 -0.94
C THR A 68 10.55 -1.20 -2.20
N TRP A 69 10.60 -0.56 -3.37
CA TRP A 69 10.38 -1.23 -4.64
C TRP A 69 11.33 -0.75 -5.71
N GLU A 70 11.59 -1.66 -6.65
CA GLU A 70 12.39 -1.45 -7.85
C GLU A 70 11.80 -2.31 -8.96
N GLY A 71 11.60 -1.74 -10.15
CA GLY A 71 10.96 -2.44 -11.25
C GLY A 71 11.11 -1.77 -12.60
N LEU A 72 10.56 -2.42 -13.61
CA LEU A 72 10.60 -2.02 -15.01
C LEU A 72 9.19 -2.06 -15.59
N SER A 73 8.86 -1.06 -16.41
CA SER A 73 7.61 -0.98 -17.17
C SER A 73 7.86 -1.35 -18.63
N ASP A 74 6.87 -1.94 -19.29
CA ASP A 74 6.89 -2.14 -20.74
C ASP A 74 6.52 -0.87 -21.53
N TRP A 75 6.13 0.21 -20.85
CA TRP A 75 5.86 1.50 -21.45
C TRP A 75 7.14 2.32 -21.64
N ASP A 76 7.92 2.54 -20.58
CA ASP A 76 9.17 3.32 -20.61
C ASP A 76 10.32 2.44 -20.11
N ASP A 77 11.48 2.51 -20.78
CA ASP A 77 12.70 1.79 -20.43
C ASP A 77 13.34 2.30 -19.11
N LYS A 78 12.67 3.21 -18.42
CA LYS A 78 13.11 3.75 -17.14
C LYS A 78 12.75 2.83 -16.01
N GLU A 79 13.74 2.66 -15.15
CA GLU A 79 13.59 1.97 -13.89
C GLU A 79 12.71 2.78 -12.92
N ILE A 80 11.73 2.10 -12.34
CA ILE A 80 10.80 2.67 -11.35
C ILE A 80 11.28 2.21 -9.98
N LYS A 81 11.72 3.17 -9.14
CA LYS A 81 12.14 2.90 -7.76
C LYS A 81 11.41 3.81 -6.79
N GLY A 82 11.22 3.32 -5.57
CA GLY A 82 10.70 4.15 -4.48
C GLY A 82 10.78 3.46 -3.13
N THR A 83 10.59 4.25 -2.09
CA THR A 83 10.48 3.78 -0.71
C THR A 83 9.43 4.62 -0.01
N CYS A 84 8.68 4.02 0.90
CA CYS A 84 7.76 4.73 1.77
C CYS A 84 7.62 4.03 3.11
N ILE A 85 7.35 4.82 4.14
CA ILE A 85 7.01 4.34 5.48
C ILE A 85 5.50 4.35 5.60
N LEU A 86 4.96 3.25 6.14
CA LEU A 86 3.55 3.10 6.44
C LEU A 86 3.37 2.85 7.93
N VAL A 87 2.46 3.60 8.54
CA VAL A 87 2.16 3.51 9.97
C VAL A 87 0.66 3.29 10.16
N PRO A 88 0.24 2.06 10.40
CA PRO A 88 -1.13 1.77 10.82
C PRO A 88 -1.44 2.40 12.17
N VAL A 89 -2.63 2.98 12.29
CA VAL A 89 -3.19 3.56 13.52
C VAL A 89 -4.60 3.00 13.68
N PRO A 90 -4.79 1.93 14.46
CA PRO A 90 -6.09 1.27 14.64
C PRO A 90 -7.11 2.18 15.33
N ASP A 91 -8.39 2.03 14.99
CA ASP A 91 -9.49 2.65 15.72
C ASP A 91 -9.69 1.93 17.06
N LEU A 92 -9.74 2.70 18.16
CA LEU A 92 -9.88 2.17 19.53
C LEU A 92 -11.20 1.41 19.76
N THR A 93 -12.22 1.68 18.95
CA THR A 93 -13.57 1.09 19.05
C THR A 93 -13.83 0.02 18.01
N GLN A 94 -13.09 0.03 16.90
CA GLN A 94 -13.26 -0.88 15.77
C GLN A 94 -11.89 -1.40 15.32
N PRO A 95 -11.38 -2.49 15.91
CA PRO A 95 -10.01 -2.95 15.68
C PRO A 95 -9.73 -3.42 14.24
N ASN A 96 -10.77 -3.71 13.45
CA ASN A 96 -10.64 -4.05 12.04
C ASN A 96 -10.57 -2.82 11.12
N ARG A 97 -10.48 -1.61 11.65
CA ARG A 97 -10.44 -0.36 10.88
C ARG A 97 -9.43 0.61 11.51
N GLY A 98 -9.01 1.59 10.73
CA GLY A 98 -8.16 2.65 11.24
C GLY A 98 -7.63 3.55 10.14
N LYS A 99 -6.59 4.30 10.49
CA LYS A 99 -5.84 5.13 9.55
C LYS A 99 -4.53 4.45 9.17
N LEU A 100 -4.08 4.67 7.94
CA LEU A 100 -2.75 4.29 7.48
C LEU A 100 -2.02 5.57 7.10
N LEU A 101 -1.05 5.97 7.93
CA LEU A 101 -0.22 7.14 7.66
C LEU A 101 0.86 6.76 6.66
N ARG A 102 1.20 7.71 5.78
CA ARG A 102 2.23 7.54 4.77
C ARG A 102 3.03 8.83 4.60
N ASP A 103 4.34 8.69 4.46
CA ASP A 103 5.29 9.79 4.27
C ASP A 103 5.22 10.40 2.86
N GLN A 104 4.83 9.60 1.86
CA GLN A 104 4.56 10.04 0.49
C GLN A 104 3.14 9.64 0.08
N GLY A 105 2.45 10.47 -0.70
CA GLY A 105 1.16 10.05 -1.25
C GLY A 105 1.31 8.97 -2.35
N TYR A 106 0.21 8.30 -2.67
CA TYR A 106 0.15 7.23 -3.68
C TYR A 106 -0.13 7.77 -5.08
N ALA A 107 -1.21 8.54 -5.24
CA ALA A 107 -1.62 9.13 -6.52
C ALA A 107 -1.09 10.56 -6.70
N GLU A 108 -0.85 11.27 -5.60
CA GLU A 108 -0.29 12.62 -5.57
C GLU A 108 0.91 12.62 -4.62
N GLU A 109 1.87 13.53 -4.79
CA GLU A 109 3.05 13.60 -3.90
C GLU A 109 2.71 14.05 -2.47
N ILE A 110 1.54 14.67 -2.28
CA ILE A 110 1.08 15.18 -0.99
C ILE A 110 0.71 14.01 -0.07
N ALA A 111 1.29 14.01 1.12
CA ALA A 111 1.02 13.05 2.17
C ALA A 111 -0.48 13.10 2.57
N ALA A 112 -1.17 11.96 2.44
CA ALA A 112 -2.56 11.81 2.86
C ALA A 112 -2.71 10.51 3.66
N ALA A 113 -3.33 10.60 4.82
CA ALA A 113 -3.68 9.43 5.62
C ALA A 113 -4.81 8.67 4.91
N GLY A 114 -4.59 7.39 4.66
CA GLY A 114 -5.62 6.51 4.13
C GLY A 114 -6.52 5.98 5.23
N ASP A 115 -7.77 5.69 4.89
CA ASP A 115 -8.71 4.93 5.72
C ASP A 115 -8.60 3.46 5.34
N TYR A 116 -8.27 2.59 6.30
CA TYR A 116 -8.27 1.15 6.06
C TYR A 116 -9.39 0.44 6.80
N HIS A 117 -9.80 -0.70 6.25
CA HIS A 117 -10.55 -1.71 6.98
C HIS A 117 -10.20 -3.12 6.49
N LEU A 118 -10.33 -4.09 7.38
CA LEU A 118 -10.25 -5.51 7.10
C LEU A 118 -11.67 -6.08 7.04
N THR A 119 -11.97 -6.73 5.91
CA THR A 119 -13.24 -7.41 5.66
C THR A 119 -13.31 -8.77 6.36
N GLU A 120 -14.50 -9.36 6.38
CA GLU A 120 -14.72 -10.70 6.97
C GLU A 120 -13.96 -11.82 6.24
N ASP A 121 -13.59 -11.61 4.96
CA ASP A 121 -12.80 -12.54 4.16
C ASP A 121 -11.29 -12.23 4.17
N ASP A 122 -10.81 -11.49 5.17
CA ASP A 122 -9.41 -11.11 5.38
C ASP A 122 -8.80 -10.25 4.26
N THR A 123 -9.63 -9.49 3.54
CA THR A 123 -9.14 -8.50 2.56
C THR A 123 -8.85 -7.17 3.26
N PHE A 124 -7.63 -6.69 3.13
CA PHE A 124 -7.26 -5.33 3.52
C PHE A 124 -7.69 -4.35 2.44
N VAL A 125 -8.58 -3.43 2.79
CA VAL A 125 -9.07 -2.39 1.90
C VAL A 125 -8.55 -1.04 2.40
N LEU A 126 -7.86 -0.32 1.53
CA LEU A 126 -7.32 1.01 1.78
C LEU A 126 -7.96 2.02 0.83
N VAL A 127 -8.47 3.11 1.39
CA VAL A 127 -9.00 4.24 0.61
C VAL A 127 -8.23 5.49 0.99
N THR A 128 -7.57 6.11 0.02
CA THR A 128 -6.86 7.37 0.20
C THR A 128 -7.50 8.44 -0.65
N SER A 129 -7.96 9.52 -0.02
CA SER A 129 -8.58 10.64 -0.72
C SER A 129 -7.58 11.78 -0.87
N TYR A 130 -7.53 12.36 -2.07
CA TYR A 130 -6.76 13.55 -2.41
C TYR A 130 -7.71 14.65 -2.90
N ASP A 131 -7.19 15.86 -3.10
CA ASP A 131 -7.98 16.99 -3.61
C ASP A 131 -8.50 16.72 -5.04
N ARG A 132 -7.69 16.05 -5.88
CA ARG A 132 -8.00 15.85 -7.30
C ARG A 132 -8.23 14.40 -7.70
N ALA A 133 -7.89 13.46 -6.82
CA ALA A 133 -8.04 12.04 -7.06
C ALA A 133 -8.44 11.28 -5.79
N ALA A 134 -8.82 10.02 -5.96
CA ALA A 134 -8.88 9.08 -4.86
C ALA A 134 -8.26 7.76 -5.30
N ALA A 135 -7.59 7.08 -4.39
CA ALA A 135 -7.07 5.74 -4.59
C ALA A 135 -7.85 4.75 -3.72
N GLU A 136 -8.18 3.59 -4.29
CA GLU A 136 -8.69 2.45 -3.54
C GLU A 136 -7.80 1.25 -3.85
N GLU A 137 -7.30 0.59 -2.82
CA GLU A 137 -6.53 -0.65 -2.94
C GLU A 137 -7.21 -1.75 -2.13
N LYS A 138 -7.25 -2.96 -2.67
CA LYS A 138 -7.66 -4.17 -1.95
C LYS A 138 -6.57 -5.20 -2.06
N ILE A 139 -6.13 -5.72 -0.94
CA ILE A 139 -4.99 -6.64 -0.83
C ILE A 139 -5.43 -7.86 -0.02
N TRP A 140 -5.18 -9.05 -0.53
CA TRP A 140 -5.51 -10.28 0.17
C TRP A 140 -4.47 -11.36 -0.12
N PHE A 141 -4.33 -12.30 0.81
CA PHE A 141 -3.46 -13.46 0.66
C PHE A 141 -4.25 -14.62 0.05
N VAL A 142 -3.83 -15.10 -1.12
CA VAL A 142 -4.35 -16.35 -1.69
C VAL A 142 -3.81 -17.54 -0.89
N ASN A 143 -2.56 -17.44 -0.45
CA ASN A 143 -1.90 -18.32 0.51
C ASN A 143 -0.73 -17.56 1.17
N PRO A 144 0.03 -18.14 2.11
CA PRO A 144 1.11 -17.42 2.81
C PRO A 144 2.23 -16.83 1.91
N ASN A 145 2.36 -17.33 0.68
CA ASN A 145 3.43 -16.96 -0.27
C ASN A 145 2.90 -16.27 -1.53
N VAL A 146 1.58 -16.09 -1.66
CA VAL A 146 0.97 -15.43 -2.81
C VAL A 146 -0.07 -14.45 -2.31
N ARG A 147 0.13 -13.17 -2.59
CA ARG A 147 -0.88 -12.14 -2.37
C ARG A 147 -1.27 -11.47 -3.67
N CYS A 148 -2.51 -11.00 -3.70
CA CYS A 148 -3.06 -10.27 -4.82
C CYS A 148 -3.44 -8.87 -4.36
N ARG A 149 -3.37 -7.93 -5.29
CA ARG A 149 -3.79 -6.55 -5.08
C ARG A 149 -4.56 -6.06 -6.29
N VAL A 150 -5.71 -5.44 -6.04
CA VAL A 150 -6.37 -4.61 -7.04
C VAL A 150 -6.27 -3.16 -6.59
N SER A 151 -6.05 -2.25 -7.52
CA SER A 151 -6.07 -0.82 -7.23
C SER A 151 -6.82 -0.04 -8.29
N LEU A 152 -7.50 1.02 -7.84
CA LEU A 152 -8.22 1.97 -8.68
C LEU A 152 -7.72 3.37 -8.36
N ILE A 153 -7.37 4.12 -9.40
CA ILE A 153 -7.22 5.57 -9.32
C ILE A 153 -8.51 6.16 -9.89
N LYS A 154 -9.16 6.99 -9.09
CA LYS A 154 -10.44 7.64 -9.38
C LYS A 154 -10.25 9.15 -9.48
N THR A 155 -11.08 9.79 -10.29
CA THR A 155 -11.22 11.26 -10.33
C THR A 155 -11.73 11.78 -8.98
N SER A 156 -11.47 13.04 -8.61
CA SER A 156 -11.99 13.67 -7.38
C SER A 156 -13.51 13.59 -7.19
N ALA A 157 -14.29 13.54 -8.28
CA ALA A 157 -15.74 13.32 -8.21
C ALA A 157 -16.14 11.88 -7.81
N GLY A 158 -15.17 10.97 -7.62
CA GLY A 158 -15.34 9.59 -7.15
C GLY A 158 -15.93 8.60 -8.17
N SER A 159 -16.65 9.09 -9.20
CA SER A 159 -17.36 8.23 -10.16
C SER A 159 -16.52 7.81 -11.37
N GLY A 160 -15.53 8.62 -11.77
CA GLY A 160 -14.63 8.30 -12.88
C GLY A 160 -13.46 7.43 -12.42
N VAL A 161 -13.26 6.27 -13.03
CA VAL A 161 -12.03 5.49 -12.87
C VAL A 161 -11.09 5.87 -14.00
N VAL A 162 -9.87 6.31 -13.67
CA VAL A 162 -8.85 6.68 -14.67
C VAL A 162 -7.87 5.54 -14.92
N THR A 163 -7.55 4.78 -13.87
CA THR A 163 -6.65 3.63 -13.96
C THR A 163 -7.17 2.50 -13.09
N ALA A 164 -7.15 1.28 -13.62
CA ALA A 164 -7.42 0.06 -12.87
C ALA A 164 -6.23 -0.89 -12.99
N SER A 165 -5.72 -1.39 -11.86
CA SER A 165 -4.58 -2.29 -11.84
C SER A 165 -4.88 -3.58 -11.09
N PHE A 166 -4.25 -4.67 -11.54
CA PHE A 166 -4.16 -5.93 -10.83
C PHE A 166 -2.69 -6.30 -10.64
N SER A 167 -2.33 -6.77 -9.46
CA SER A 167 -1.01 -7.28 -9.13
C SER A 167 -1.10 -8.66 -8.51
N SER A 168 -0.25 -9.57 -8.97
CA SER A 168 0.06 -10.83 -8.30
C SER A 168 1.47 -10.78 -7.76
N GLU A 169 1.64 -11.10 -6.48
CA GLU A 169 2.89 -10.91 -5.76
C GLU A 169 3.28 -12.21 -5.07
N ILE A 170 4.45 -12.75 -5.44
CA ILE A 170 4.94 -14.05 -4.99
C ILE A 170 6.14 -13.83 -4.07
N ARG A 171 6.05 -14.37 -2.86
CA ARG A 171 7.12 -14.31 -1.86
C ARG A 171 8.37 -14.97 -2.42
N GLN A 172 9.49 -14.28 -2.32
CA GLN A 172 10.79 -14.82 -2.66
C GLN A 172 11.35 -15.59 -1.46
N GLU A 173 11.86 -16.79 -1.70
CA GLU A 173 12.68 -17.47 -0.69
C GLU A 173 13.96 -16.68 -0.49
N VAL A 174 14.35 -16.47 0.77
CA VAL A 174 15.68 -15.94 1.08
C VAL A 174 16.68 -16.95 0.55
N LYS A 175 17.44 -16.59 -0.49
CA LYS A 175 18.59 -17.40 -0.89
C LYS A 175 19.57 -17.38 0.28
N SER A 176 19.63 -18.49 1.01
CA SER A 176 20.63 -18.78 2.03
C SER A 176 22.04 -18.76 1.48
#